data_AF-A0A7L3MLK7-F1
#
_entry.id   AF-A0A7L3MLK7-F1
#
_cell.length_a   1.000
_cell.length_b   1.000
_cell.length_c   1.000
_cell.angle_alpha   90.00
_cell.angle_beta   90.00
_cell.angle_gamma   90.00
#
_symmetry.space_group_name_H-M   'P 1'
#
loop_
_entity.id
_entity.type
_entity.pdbx_description
1 polymer ?
#
loop_
_entity_poly.entity_id
_entity_poly.type
_entity_poly.pdbx_seq_one_letter_code
_entity_poly.pdbx_strand_id
1 'polypeptide(L)'
;PAFPDIQVKELEKRASGQAFELILSPRSKEAVPEFPLSPPKKKDVSLEEIQKKLEAAEERRKVNLEQLKDFEEKLRGNVAERGSSFRKKLFFLSFNTRT
;
A
#
# COMPACT_ATOMS: atom_id res chain seq x y z
N PRO A 1 -17.45 -60.38 7.33
CA PRO A 1 -17.39 -58.90 7.48
C PRO A 1 -17.22 -58.27 6.10
N ALA A 2 -18.32 -57.84 5.48
CA ALA A 2 -18.31 -57.21 4.16
C ALA A 2 -17.76 -55.78 4.32
N PHE A 3 -16.63 -55.48 3.68
CA PHE A 3 -16.11 -54.12 3.63
C PHE A 3 -17.13 -53.26 2.85
N PRO A 4 -17.71 -52.21 3.46
CA PRO A 4 -18.72 -51.40 2.80
C PRO A 4 -18.10 -50.65 1.61
N ASP A 5 -18.59 -50.97 0.41
CA ASP A 5 -18.67 -50.15 -0.81
C ASP A 5 -17.48 -49.22 -1.14
N ILE A 6 -16.31 -49.80 -1.45
CA ILE A 6 -15.15 -49.06 -1.95
C ILE A 6 -15.37 -48.68 -3.42
N GLN A 7 -15.45 -47.38 -3.73
CA GLN A 7 -15.58 -46.86 -5.09
C GLN A 7 -14.32 -46.13 -5.53
N VAL A 8 -13.80 -46.45 -6.72
CA VAL A 8 -12.59 -45.84 -7.29
C VAL A 8 -12.97 -45.07 -8.55
N LYS A 9 -12.63 -43.78 -8.60
CA LYS A 9 -12.83 -42.91 -9.78
C LYS A 9 -11.47 -42.55 -10.37
N GLU A 10 -11.15 -43.13 -11.52
CA GLU A 10 -9.92 -42.77 -12.23
C GLU A 10 -9.99 -41.33 -12.76
N LEU A 11 -8.91 -40.56 -12.60
CA LEU A 11 -8.84 -39.16 -13.03
C LEU A 11 -7.99 -39.01 -14.28
N GLU A 12 -6.68 -39.22 -14.16
CA GLU A 12 -5.76 -39.06 -15.29
C GLU A 12 -4.63 -40.08 -15.20
N LYS A 13 -4.21 -40.55 -16.38
CA LYS A 13 -2.99 -41.33 -16.55
C LYS A 13 -2.03 -40.49 -17.39
N ARG A 14 -0.88 -40.18 -16.83
CA ARG A 14 0.22 -39.48 -17.50
C ARG A 14 1.43 -40.40 -17.54
N ALA A 15 2.42 -40.10 -18.39
CA ALA A 15 3.65 -40.89 -18.46
C ALA A 15 4.38 -40.99 -17.10
N SER A 16 4.17 -40.02 -16.20
CA SER A 16 4.73 -39.98 -14.85
C SER A 16 3.93 -40.75 -13.79
N GLY A 17 2.74 -41.29 -14.11
CA GLY A 17 1.93 -42.06 -13.17
C GLY A 17 0.42 -41.94 -13.39
N GLN A 18 -0.32 -42.58 -12.48
CA GLN A 18 -1.78 -42.62 -12.48
C GLN A 18 -2.35 -41.91 -11.25
N ALA A 19 -3.36 -41.07 -11.47
CA ALA A 19 -4.14 -40.41 -10.43
C ALA A 19 -5.57 -40.96 -10.40
N PHE A 20 -6.09 -41.20 -9.20
CA PHE A 20 -7.47 -41.64 -8.97
C PHE A 20 -7.97 -41.11 -7.63
N GLU A 21 -9.30 -40.98 -7.52
CA GLU A 21 -10.00 -40.63 -6.29
C GLU A 21 -10.59 -41.91 -5.68
N LEU A 22 -10.31 -42.16 -4.41
CA LEU A 22 -10.84 -43.28 -3.65
C LEU A 22 -11.96 -42.78 -2.73
N ILE A 23 -13.18 -43.26 -2.96
CA ILE A 23 -14.37 -42.88 -2.21
C ILE A 23 -14.77 -44.08 -1.36
N LEU A 24 -14.47 -44.01 -0.06
CA LEU A 24 -14.82 -45.04 0.92
C LEU A 24 -16.25 -44.89 1.45
N SER A 25 -16.86 -43.73 1.23
CA SER A 25 -18.26 -43.43 1.50
C SER A 25 -18.68 -42.28 0.59
N PRO A 26 -19.82 -42.35 -0.12
CA PRO A 26 -20.28 -41.24 -0.92
C PRO A 26 -20.46 -40.03 0.00
N ARG A 27 -19.67 -38.97 -0.25
CA ARG A 27 -19.78 -37.69 0.46
C ARG A 27 -21.24 -37.25 0.36
N SER A 28 -21.90 -36.99 1.49
CA SER A 28 -23.26 -36.44 1.45
C SER A 28 -23.20 -35.21 0.54
N LYS A 29 -24.16 -35.09 -0.39
CA LYS A 29 -24.19 -34.07 -1.46
C LYS A 29 -24.22 -32.62 -0.92
N GLU A 30 -24.14 -32.44 0.39
CA GLU A 30 -24.28 -31.20 1.14
C GLU A 30 -22.96 -30.64 1.68
N ALA A 31 -21.86 -31.40 1.61
CA ALA A 31 -20.53 -30.87 1.93
C ALA A 31 -19.97 -30.06 0.75
N VAL A 32 -20.75 -29.10 0.27
CA VAL A 32 -20.24 -27.89 -0.38
C VAL A 32 -19.16 -27.37 0.56
N PRO A 33 -17.93 -27.08 0.08
CA PRO A 33 -16.95 -26.44 0.92
C PRO A 33 -17.53 -25.08 1.36
N GLU A 34 -18.12 -25.04 2.55
CA GLU A 34 -18.53 -23.84 3.27
C GLU A 34 -17.28 -23.16 3.82
N PHE A 35 -16.36 -22.84 2.91
CA PHE A 35 -15.23 -22.00 3.22
C PHE A 35 -15.13 -21.01 2.06
N PRO A 36 -15.33 -19.71 2.30
CA PRO A 36 -15.00 -18.72 1.31
C PRO A 36 -13.46 -18.63 1.21
N LEU A 37 -12.83 -19.62 0.58
CA LEU A 37 -11.37 -19.68 0.34
C LEU A 37 -10.93 -18.77 -0.81
N SER A 38 -11.83 -17.99 -1.39
CA SER A 38 -11.48 -16.98 -2.38
C SER A 38 -11.91 -15.61 -1.86
N PRO A 39 -11.01 -14.61 -1.85
CA PRO A 39 -11.44 -13.23 -1.78
C PRO A 39 -12.61 -13.03 -2.77
N PRO A 40 -13.67 -12.30 -2.39
CA PRO A 40 -14.80 -12.08 -3.26
C PRO A 40 -14.29 -11.60 -4.62
N LYS A 41 -14.77 -12.22 -5.71
CA LYS A 41 -14.40 -11.83 -7.08
C LYS A 41 -14.44 -10.32 -7.15
N LYS A 42 -13.28 -9.72 -7.47
CA LYS A 42 -13.07 -8.28 -7.50
C LYS A 42 -14.24 -7.66 -8.24
N LYS A 43 -15.06 -6.88 -7.54
CA LYS A 43 -15.98 -5.96 -8.21
C LYS A 43 -15.08 -5.07 -9.06
N ASP A 44 -15.35 -4.98 -10.35
CA ASP A 44 -14.58 -4.16 -11.28
C ASP A 44 -14.66 -2.70 -10.83
N VAL A 45 -13.72 -2.30 -9.98
CA VAL A 45 -13.44 -0.89 -9.67
C VAL A 45 -13.09 -0.27 -11.00
N SER A 46 -13.92 0.65 -11.49
CA SER A 46 -13.70 1.31 -12.76
C SER A 46 -12.34 2.04 -12.74
N LEU A 47 -11.73 2.24 -13.91
CA LEU A 47 -10.46 2.97 -14.00
C LEU A 47 -10.53 4.35 -13.31
N GLU A 48 -11.71 4.98 -13.36
CA GLU A 48 -12.00 6.28 -12.77
C GLU A 48 -11.99 6.22 -11.22
N GLU A 49 -12.57 5.17 -10.62
CA GLU A 49 -12.51 4.98 -9.17
C GLU A 49 -11.10 4.68 -8.66
N ILE A 50 -10.29 3.97 -9.46
CA ILE A 50 -8.88 3.71 -9.16
C ILE A 50 -8.08 5.00 -9.19
N GLN A 51 -8.23 5.80 -10.26
CA GLN A 51 -7.55 7.10 -10.40
C GLN A 51 -7.90 8.05 -9.26
N LYS A 52 -9.19 8.17 -8.92
CA LYS A 52 -9.65 9.02 -7.81
C LYS A 52 -9.03 8.63 -6.46
N LYS A 53 -8.83 7.33 -6.20
CA LYS A 53 -8.16 6.85 -4.97
C LYS A 53 -6.66 7.12 -4.97
N LEU A 54 -6.00 7.02 -6.13
CA LEU A 54 -4.59 7.34 -6.29
C LEU A 54 -4.33 8.84 -6.09
N GLU A 55 -5.13 9.70 -6.71
CA GLU A 55 -5.04 11.16 -6.58
C GLU A 55 -5.28 11.60 -5.13
N ALA A 56 -6.28 11.04 -4.45
CA ALA A 56 -6.51 11.33 -3.02
C ALA A 56 -5.33 10.91 -2.12
N ALA A 57 -4.59 9.86 -2.49
CA ALA A 57 -3.39 9.45 -1.77
C ALA A 57 -2.20 10.36 -2.08
N GLU A 58 -2.10 10.88 -3.31
CA GLU A 58 -1.08 11.83 -3.73
C GLU A 58 -1.25 13.20 -3.07
N GLU A 59 -2.47 13.73 -3.00
CA GLU A 59 -2.76 14.99 -2.30
C GLU A 59 -2.36 14.93 -0.82
N ARG A 60 -2.64 13.80 -0.13
CA ARG A 60 -2.17 13.59 1.25
C ARG A 60 -0.64 13.62 1.38
N ARG A 61 0.09 13.16 0.36
CA ARG A 61 1.57 13.26 0.33
C ARG A 61 2.02 14.70 0.08
N LYS A 62 1.34 15.41 -0.82
CA LYS A 62 1.70 16.76 -1.23
C LYS A 62 1.52 17.78 -0.10
N VAL A 63 0.42 17.70 0.66
CA VAL A 63 0.19 18.55 1.84
C VAL A 63 1.34 18.45 2.85
N ASN A 64 1.89 17.25 3.07
CA ASN A 64 3.01 17.05 3.98
C ASN A 64 4.31 17.70 3.45
N LEU A 65 4.52 17.70 2.13
CA LEU A 65 5.69 18.34 1.50
C LEU A 65 5.57 19.86 1.49
N GLU A 66 4.38 20.41 1.29
CA GLU A 66 4.14 21.86 1.36
C GLU A 66 4.40 22.40 2.76
N GLN A 67 3.96 21.67 3.80
CA GLN A 67 4.30 22.02 5.19
C GLN A 67 5.82 22.08 5.41
N LEU A 68 6.59 21.12 4.87
CA LEU A 68 8.05 21.14 4.98
C LEU A 68 8.68 22.35 4.27
N LYS A 69 8.16 22.75 3.10
CA LYS A 69 8.61 23.96 2.38
C LYS A 69 8.34 25.23 3.18
N ASP A 70 7.15 25.34 3.79
CA ASP A 70 6.82 26.48 4.65
C ASP A 70 7.75 26.56 5.85
N PHE A 71 8.11 25.41 6.44
CA PHE A 71 9.12 25.33 7.50
C PHE A 71 10.50 25.80 7.02
N GLU A 72 10.97 25.34 5.85
CA GLU A 72 12.24 25.77 5.25
C GLU A 72 12.26 27.28 4.96
N GLU A 73 11.18 27.82 4.40
CA GLU A 73 11.06 29.25 4.10
C GLU A 73 11.12 30.08 5.39
N LYS A 74 10.41 29.66 6.43
CA LYS A 74 10.44 30.32 7.74
C LYS A 74 11.83 30.29 8.36
N LEU A 75 12.56 29.18 8.26
CA LEU A 75 13.94 29.08 8.73
C LEU A 75 14.86 30.01 7.93
N ARG A 76 14.73 30.02 6.60
CA ARG A 76 15.52 30.88 5.70
C ARG A 76 15.29 32.37 5.97
N GLY A 77 14.05 32.80 6.14
CA GLY A 77 13.69 34.18 6.46
C GLY A 77 14.34 34.66 7.77
N ASN A 78 14.24 33.84 8.83
CA ASN A 78 14.85 34.15 10.12
C ASN A 78 16.39 34.29 10.06
N VAL A 79 17.07 33.47 9.26
CA VAL A 79 18.53 33.57 9.06
C VAL A 79 18.89 34.83 8.27
N ALA A 80 18.13 35.15 7.23
CA ALA A 80 18.35 36.35 6.41
C ALA A 80 18.15 37.65 7.21
N GLU A 81 17.12 37.73 8.06
CA GLU A 81 16.87 38.89 8.91
C GLU A 81 17.97 39.11 9.96
N ARG A 82 18.40 38.05 10.64
CA ARG A 82 19.49 38.12 11.62
C ARG A 82 20.80 38.57 10.96
N GLY A 83 21.13 38.06 9.77
CA GLY A 83 22.29 38.49 9.00
C GLY A 83 22.21 39.94 8.54
N SER A 84 21.02 40.40 8.13
CA SER A 84 20.78 41.80 7.73
C SER A 84 20.93 42.76 8.90
N SER A 85 20.39 42.42 10.08
CA SER A 85 20.54 43.18 11.32
C SER A 85 22.01 43.28 11.75
N PHE A 86 22.75 42.18 11.71
CA PHE A 86 24.17 42.15 12.04
C PHE A 86 25.00 43.04 11.10
N ARG A 87 24.75 42.95 9.77
CA ARG A 87 25.43 43.79 8.77
C ARG A 87 25.12 45.28 8.95
N LYS A 88 23.86 45.65 9.23
CA LYS A 88 23.49 47.04 9.52
C LYS A 88 24.18 47.56 10.80
N LYS A 89 24.26 46.74 11.85
CA LYS A 89 24.97 47.09 13.09
C LYS A 89 26.47 47.27 12.86
N LEU A 90 27.08 46.39 12.05
CA LEU A 90 28.49 46.50 11.68
C LEU A 90 28.76 47.76 10.84
N PHE A 91 27.86 48.09 9.91
CA PHE A 91 27.94 49.32 9.12
C PHE A 91 27.86 50.58 10.00
N PHE A 92 26.91 50.63 10.94
CA PHE A 92 26.76 51.75 11.86
C PHE A 92 27.97 51.90 12.80
N LEU A 93 28.52 50.79 13.32
CA LEU A 93 29.71 50.81 14.17
C LEU A 93 30.94 51.35 13.42
N SER A 94 31.13 50.95 12.15
CA SER A 94 32.22 51.45 11.30
C SER A 94 32.13 52.96 11.04
N PHE A 95 30.91 53.50 10.96
CA PHE A 95 30.66 54.92 10.76
C PHE A 95 30.86 55.74 12.04
N ASN A 96 30.52 55.18 13.21
CA ASN A 96 30.68 55.83 14.51
C ASN A 96 32.15 55.89 14.98
N THR A 97 33.00 54.99 14.51
CA THR A 97 34.45 54.96 14.85
C THR A 97 35.32 55.89 14.00
N ARG A 98 34.72 56.69 13.09
CA ARG A 98 35.43 57.60 12.16
C ARG A 98 35.38 59.08 12.56
N THR A 99 34.96 59.40 13.78
CA THR A 99 35.09 60.71 14.44
C THR A 99 35.99 60.60 15.65
#